data_AF-A0A414IKT6-F1
#
_entry.id   AF-A0A414IKT6-F1
#
_cell.length_a   1.000
_cell.length_b   1.000
_cell.length_c   1.000
_cell.angle_alpha   90.00
_cell.angle_beta   90.00
_cell.angle_gamma   90.00
#
_symmetry.space_group_name_H-M   'P 1'
#
loop_
_entity.id
_entity.type
_entity.pdbx_description
1 polymer ?
#
loop_
_entity_poly.entity_id
_entity_poly.type
_entity_poly.pdbx_seq_one_letter_code
_entity_poly.pdbx_strand_id
1 'polypeptide(L)'
;MTQKEFQDRVKMQVSAGEYTAIEVVYMNSDLEKDEFCKMWAKMNAKRIAAYRKAEKEKQEKHERISLLASTRELLRELAYRNGWDASPKQVLTPKVIKALDKADIYITEYNYVKGCTDLKPISTLMYEINEYINNQVA
;
A
#
# COMPACT_ATOMS: atom_id res chain seq x y z
N MET A 1 19.98 20.88 17.17
CA MET A 1 19.12 21.12 15.98
C MET A 1 17.66 20.99 16.42
N THR A 2 16.64 21.02 15.57
CA THR A 2 15.28 20.63 16.00
C THR A 2 14.94 19.23 15.49
N GLN A 3 13.98 18.54 16.13
CA GLN A 3 13.52 17.21 15.68
C GLN A 3 13.05 17.24 14.23
N LYS A 4 12.25 18.25 13.86
CA LYS A 4 11.77 18.43 12.49
C LYS A 4 12.93 18.65 11.50
N GLU A 5 13.88 19.52 11.87
CA GLU A 5 15.08 19.77 11.05
C GLU A 5 15.89 18.48 10.82
N PHE A 6 16.04 17.62 11.84
CA PHE A 6 16.72 16.33 11.71
C PHE A 6 15.95 15.37 10.80
N GLN A 7 14.64 15.22 11.00
CA GLN A 7 13.78 14.34 10.21
C GLN A 7 13.79 14.71 8.73
N ASP A 8 13.76 16.01 8.40
CA ASP A 8 13.79 16.51 7.01
C ASP A 8 15.13 16.19 6.34
N ARG A 9 16.24 16.32 7.07
CA ARG A 9 17.59 16.04 6.56
C ARG A 9 17.84 14.55 6.32
N VAL A 10 17.38 13.68 7.24
CA VAL A 10 17.59 12.23 7.18
C VAL A 10 16.50 11.52 6.35
N LYS A 11 15.36 12.20 6.13
CA LYS A 11 14.15 11.69 5.45
C LYS A 11 13.59 10.45 6.15
N MET A 12 13.52 10.50 7.48
CA MET A 12 12.98 9.44 8.32
C MET A 12 12.33 10.05 9.56
N GLN A 13 11.16 9.54 9.94
CA GLN A 13 10.52 9.91 11.20
C GLN A 13 11.24 9.24 12.36
N VAL A 14 11.48 10.00 13.43
CA VAL A 14 12.05 9.53 14.70
C VAL A 14 11.15 9.97 15.83
N SER A 15 10.98 9.11 16.84
CA SER A 15 10.18 9.45 18.01
C SER A 15 10.86 10.54 18.85
N ALA A 16 10.10 11.21 19.72
CA ALA A 16 10.63 12.25 20.59
C ALA A 16 11.76 11.72 21.50
N GLY A 17 11.59 10.52 22.07
CA GLY A 17 12.60 9.90 22.93
C GLY A 17 13.88 9.51 22.18
N GLU A 18 13.76 9.01 20.95
CA GLU A 18 14.94 8.76 20.11
C GLU A 18 15.65 10.05 19.72
N TYR A 19 14.88 11.09 19.42
CA TYR A 19 15.45 12.40 19.12
C TYR A 19 16.21 12.97 20.32
N THR A 20 15.70 12.83 21.55
CA THR A 20 16.44 13.26 22.76
C THR A 20 17.80 12.59 22.87
N ALA A 21 17.90 11.28 22.59
CA ALA A 21 19.17 10.58 22.59
C ALA A 21 20.10 11.07 21.46
N ILE A 22 19.56 11.28 20.25
CA ILE A 22 20.31 11.80 19.11
C ILE A 22 20.82 13.22 19.36
N GLU A 23 20.00 14.05 20.00
CA GLU A 23 20.35 15.42 20.37
C GLU A 23 21.48 15.45 21.38
N VAL A 24 21.46 14.59 22.41
CA VAL A 24 22.60 14.46 23.34
C VAL A 24 23.87 14.06 22.60
N VAL A 25 23.82 13.11 21.66
CA VAL A 25 25.00 12.71 20.87
C VAL A 25 25.49 13.86 19.98
N TYR A 26 24.57 14.64 19.39
CA TYR A 26 24.92 15.82 18.60
C TYR A 26 25.59 16.91 19.45
N MET A 27 25.02 17.22 20.63
CA MET A 27 25.55 18.26 21.53
C MET A 27 26.91 17.89 22.12
N ASN A 28 27.26 16.59 22.15
CA ASN A 28 28.58 16.10 22.53
C ASN A 28 29.54 15.93 21.34
N SER A 29 29.12 16.29 20.12
CA SER A 29 29.94 16.22 18.92
C SER A 29 30.34 17.62 18.45
N ASP A 30 31.57 17.77 17.95
CA ASP A 30 32.03 19.01 17.32
C ASP A 30 31.60 19.13 15.84
N LEU A 31 30.64 18.32 15.41
CA LEU A 31 30.19 18.28 14.02
C LEU A 31 29.14 19.35 13.73
N GLU A 32 29.22 19.96 12.55
CA GLU A 32 28.12 20.78 12.06
C GLU A 32 26.87 19.92 11.78
N LYS A 33 25.71 20.58 11.77
CA LYS A 33 24.39 19.92 11.63
C LYS A 33 24.34 18.96 10.43
N ASP A 34 24.85 19.39 9.28
CA ASP A 34 24.81 18.65 8.03
C ASP A 34 25.74 17.44 8.04
N GLU A 35 26.92 17.60 8.62
CA GLU A 35 27.93 16.54 8.74
C GLU A 35 27.46 15.47 9.71
N PHE A 36 26.90 15.88 10.84
CA PHE A 36 26.29 14.97 11.81
C PHE A 36 25.16 14.15 11.18
N CYS A 37 24.20 14.80 10.51
CA CYS A 37 23.09 14.11 9.84
C CYS A 37 23.56 13.12 8.77
N LYS A 38 24.58 13.47 7.97
CA LYS A 38 25.17 12.57 6.97
C LYS A 38 25.84 11.36 7.61
N MET A 39 26.64 11.58 8.66
CA MET A 39 27.32 10.50 9.37
C MET A 39 26.30 9.56 10.03
N TRP A 40 25.31 10.12 10.72
CA TRP A 40 24.24 9.37 11.35
C TRP A 40 23.47 8.54 10.33
N ALA A 41 23.11 9.13 9.19
CA ALA A 41 22.42 8.42 8.11
C ALA A 41 23.25 7.28 7.53
N LYS A 42 24.57 7.47 7.42
CA LYS A 42 25.49 6.43 6.96
C LYS A 42 25.59 5.27 7.95
N MET A 43 25.70 5.57 9.24
CA MET A 43 25.73 4.54 10.30
C MET A 43 24.39 3.80 10.41
N ASN A 44 23.28 4.48 10.15
CA ASN A 44 21.92 3.93 10.22
C ASN A 44 21.34 3.60 8.84
N ALA A 45 22.17 3.41 7.82
CA ALA A 45 21.71 3.24 6.43
C ALA A 45 20.73 2.07 6.26
N LYS A 46 20.98 0.94 6.93
CA LYS A 46 20.08 -0.21 6.93
C LYS A 46 18.71 0.13 7.51
N ARG A 47 18.69 0.88 8.63
CA ARG A 47 17.45 1.32 9.30
C ARG A 47 16.66 2.28 8.43
N ILE A 48 17.33 3.26 7.82
CA ILE A 48 16.68 4.23 6.91
C ILE A 48 16.13 3.51 5.67
N ALA A 49 16.88 2.57 5.10
CA ALA A 49 16.41 1.78 3.96
C ALA A 49 15.17 0.95 4.33
N ALA A 50 15.16 0.29 5.50
CA ALA A 50 14.01 -0.45 6.00
C ALA A 50 12.80 0.47 6.22
N TYR A 51 13.00 1.64 6.83
CA TYR A 51 11.94 2.64 7.01
C TYR A 51 11.32 3.09 5.68
N ARG A 52 12.17 3.47 4.71
CA ARG A 52 11.69 3.91 3.39
C ARG A 52 10.96 2.79 2.65
N LYS A 53 11.43 1.55 2.77
CA LYS A 53 10.76 0.38 2.20
C LYS A 53 9.37 0.19 2.84
N ALA A 54 9.29 0.22 4.16
CA ALA A 54 8.02 0.08 4.89
C ALA A 54 7.02 1.20 4.53
N GLU A 55 7.48 2.45 4.46
CA GLU A 55 6.63 3.58 4.04
C GLU A 55 6.14 3.44 2.60
N LYS A 56 7.02 2.99 1.69
CA LYS A 56 6.64 2.71 0.30
C LYS A 56 5.61 1.58 0.22
N GLU A 57 5.80 0.50 0.98
CA GLU A 57 4.86 -0.62 1.04
C GLU A 57 3.49 -0.20 1.61
N LYS A 58 3.49 0.65 2.64
CA LYS A 58 2.28 1.25 3.20
C LYS A 58 1.56 2.12 2.18
N GLN A 59 2.29 2.96 1.45
CA GLN A 59 1.74 3.78 0.38
C GLN A 59 1.16 2.92 -0.76
N GLU A 60 1.92 1.94 -1.25
CA GLU A 60 1.45 1.01 -2.29
C GLU A 60 0.23 0.19 -1.85
N LYS A 61 0.17 -0.18 -0.56
CA LYS A 61 -1.00 -0.84 0.04
C LYS A 61 -2.22 0.11 0.05
N HIS A 62 -2.04 1.35 0.49
CA HIS A 62 -3.11 2.34 0.51
C HIS A 62 -3.66 2.64 -0.89
N GLU A 63 -2.77 2.83 -1.87
CA GLU A 63 -3.15 3.06 -3.28
C GLU A 63 -3.90 1.85 -3.86
N ARG A 64 -3.47 0.63 -3.54
CA ARG A 64 -4.16 -0.59 -3.98
C ARG A 64 -5.57 -0.67 -3.39
N ILE A 65 -5.73 -0.45 -2.09
CA ILE A 65 -7.03 -0.46 -1.42
C ILE A 65 -7.95 0.60 -2.04
N SER A 66 -7.44 1.81 -2.26
CA SER A 66 -8.20 2.90 -2.89
C SER A 66 -8.67 2.54 -4.31
N LEU A 67 -7.78 1.93 -5.12
CA LEU A 67 -8.12 1.46 -6.46
C LEU A 67 -9.18 0.35 -6.44
N LEU A 68 -9.04 -0.63 -5.54
CA LEU A 68 -10.00 -1.72 -5.40
C LEU A 68 -11.35 -1.22 -4.89
N ALA A 69 -11.39 -0.26 -3.97
CA ALA A 69 -12.62 0.39 -3.54
C ALA A 69 -13.32 1.10 -4.70
N SER A 70 -12.57 1.82 -5.53
CA SER A 70 -13.12 2.48 -6.73
C SER A 70 -13.64 1.46 -7.76
N THR A 71 -12.90 0.36 -7.93
CA THR A 71 -13.28 -0.76 -8.82
C THR A 71 -14.58 -1.40 -8.35
N ARG A 72 -14.75 -1.59 -7.04
CA ARG A 72 -15.97 -2.12 -6.44
C ARG A 72 -17.18 -1.26 -6.77
N GLU A 73 -17.07 0.07 -6.68
CA GLU A 73 -18.19 0.95 -7.03
C GLU A 73 -18.52 0.87 -8.53
N LEU A 74 -17.50 0.79 -9.40
CA LEU A 74 -17.74 0.60 -10.84
C LEU A 74 -18.41 -0.75 -11.16
N LEU A 75 -18.03 -1.81 -10.46
CA LEU A 75 -18.68 -3.12 -10.55
C LEU A 75 -20.14 -3.04 -10.12
N ARG A 76 -20.43 -2.34 -9.02
CA ARG A 76 -21.79 -2.11 -8.53
C ARG A 76 -22.66 -1.38 -9.56
N GLU A 77 -22.15 -0.30 -10.16
CA GLU A 77 -22.84 0.43 -11.24
C GLU A 77 -23.05 -0.41 -12.50
N LEU A 78 -22.11 -1.33 -12.79
CA LEU A 78 -22.27 -2.27 -13.90
C LEU A 78 -23.34 -3.31 -13.58
N ALA A 79 -23.40 -3.82 -12.34
CA ALA A 79 -24.40 -4.77 -11.90
C ALA A 79 -25.81 -4.18 -11.93
N TYR A 80 -25.99 -2.92 -11.52
CA TYR A 80 -27.30 -2.27 -11.59
C TYR A 80 -27.83 -2.14 -13.03
N ARG A 81 -26.94 -2.06 -14.02
CA ARG A 81 -27.31 -1.96 -15.43
C ARG A 81 -27.53 -3.31 -16.09
N ASN A 82 -26.68 -4.29 -15.80
CA ASN A 82 -26.59 -5.53 -16.57
C ASN A 82 -26.93 -6.81 -15.76
N GLY A 83 -27.18 -6.67 -14.46
CA GLY A 83 -27.38 -7.78 -13.52
C GLY A 83 -26.10 -8.20 -12.80
N TRP A 84 -26.28 -8.86 -11.64
CA TRP A 84 -25.20 -9.29 -10.76
C TRP A 84 -24.36 -10.45 -11.31
N ASP A 85 -24.95 -11.27 -12.19
CA ASP A 85 -24.28 -12.39 -12.87
C ASP A 85 -23.59 -11.98 -14.18
N ALA A 86 -23.62 -10.68 -14.51
CA ALA A 86 -22.98 -10.18 -15.72
C ALA A 86 -21.45 -10.23 -15.65
N SER A 87 -20.81 -10.15 -16.81
CA SER A 87 -19.35 -10.14 -16.91
C SER A 87 -18.73 -8.80 -16.45
N PRO A 88 -17.69 -8.82 -15.61
CA PRO A 88 -17.00 -7.61 -15.15
C PRO A 88 -15.98 -7.05 -16.17
N LYS A 89 -15.89 -7.61 -17.38
CA LYS A 89 -14.84 -7.33 -18.38
C LYS A 89 -14.62 -5.83 -18.65
N GLN A 90 -15.68 -5.01 -18.58
CA GLN A 90 -15.60 -3.56 -18.81
C GLN A 90 -14.80 -2.81 -17.72
N VAL A 91 -14.71 -3.37 -16.51
CA VAL A 91 -14.00 -2.76 -15.37
C VAL A 91 -12.57 -3.31 -15.23
N LEU A 92 -12.29 -4.49 -15.80
CA LEU A 92 -11.01 -5.20 -15.68
C LEU A 92 -9.91 -4.61 -16.59
N THR A 93 -9.41 -3.44 -16.24
CA THR A 93 -8.20 -2.86 -16.87
C THR A 93 -6.94 -3.60 -16.41
N PRO A 94 -5.81 -3.54 -17.16
CA PRO A 94 -4.55 -4.16 -16.72
C PRO A 94 -4.08 -3.71 -15.34
N LYS A 95 -4.34 -2.44 -14.98
CA LYS A 95 -4.00 -1.89 -13.67
C LYS A 95 -4.85 -2.53 -12.56
N VAL A 96 -6.15 -2.72 -12.79
CA VAL A 96 -7.07 -3.38 -11.86
C VAL A 96 -6.71 -4.86 -11.71
N ILE A 97 -6.47 -5.56 -12.82
CA ILE A 97 -6.06 -6.98 -12.79
C ILE A 97 -4.80 -7.17 -11.95
N LYS A 98 -3.78 -6.32 -12.15
CA LYS A 98 -2.55 -6.37 -11.35
C LYS A 98 -2.80 -6.08 -9.86
N ALA A 99 -3.76 -5.23 -9.54
CA ALA A 99 -4.12 -4.94 -8.15
C ALA A 99 -4.87 -6.09 -7.48
N LEU A 100 -5.73 -6.77 -8.23
CA LEU A 100 -6.46 -7.97 -7.79
C LEU A 100 -5.50 -9.15 -7.57
N ASP A 101 -4.57 -9.37 -8.50
CA ASP A 101 -3.53 -10.42 -8.38
C ASP A 101 -2.65 -10.20 -7.14
N LYS A 102 -2.22 -8.96 -6.89
CA LYS A 102 -1.51 -8.59 -5.64
C LYS A 102 -2.35 -8.74 -4.36
N ALA A 103 -3.66 -8.89 -4.49
CA ALA A 103 -4.59 -9.12 -3.39
C ALA A 103 -5.02 -10.59 -3.30
N ASP A 104 -4.41 -11.48 -4.09
CA ASP A 104 -4.78 -12.89 -4.24
C ASP A 104 -6.24 -13.10 -4.67
N ILE A 105 -6.79 -12.15 -5.43
CA ILE A 105 -8.14 -12.18 -6.01
C ILE A 105 -8.05 -12.54 -7.49
N TYR A 106 -8.45 -13.76 -7.83
CA TYR A 106 -8.46 -14.23 -9.21
C TYR A 106 -9.73 -13.78 -9.95
N ILE A 107 -9.58 -13.38 -11.21
CA ILE A 107 -10.71 -12.90 -12.04
C ILE A 107 -11.49 -14.02 -12.73
N THR A 108 -11.01 -15.25 -12.66
CA THR A 108 -11.61 -16.42 -13.30
C THR A 108 -11.98 -17.48 -12.29
N GLU A 109 -12.96 -18.31 -12.65
CA GLU A 109 -13.38 -19.48 -11.89
C GLU A 109 -13.72 -20.65 -12.83
N TYR A 110 -13.65 -21.87 -12.32
CA TYR A 110 -14.01 -23.05 -13.09
C TYR A 110 -15.53 -23.25 -13.09
N ASN A 111 -16.13 -23.25 -14.27
CA ASN A 111 -17.54 -23.51 -14.47
C ASN A 111 -17.75 -25.01 -14.68
N TYR A 112 -18.21 -25.71 -13.64
CA TYR A 112 -18.47 -27.15 -13.69
C TYR A 112 -19.57 -27.56 -14.68
N VAL A 113 -20.51 -26.67 -14.97
CA VAL A 113 -21.61 -26.95 -15.92
C VAL A 113 -21.10 -26.93 -17.36
N LYS A 114 -20.20 -26.00 -17.68
CA LYS A 114 -19.61 -25.85 -19.02
C LYS A 114 -18.32 -26.65 -19.21
N GLY A 115 -17.70 -27.10 -18.12
CA GLY A 115 -16.40 -27.75 -18.15
C GLY A 115 -15.23 -26.84 -18.54
N CYS A 116 -15.38 -25.51 -18.40
CA CYS A 116 -14.39 -24.52 -18.81
C CYS A 116 -14.13 -23.46 -17.73
N THR A 117 -13.02 -22.74 -17.85
CA THR A 117 -12.71 -21.58 -17.00
C THR A 117 -13.32 -20.31 -17.61
N ASP A 118 -14.20 -19.66 -16.85
CA ASP A 118 -14.87 -18.42 -17.24
C ASP A 118 -14.43 -17.26 -16.33
N LEU A 119 -14.72 -16.01 -16.74
CA LEU A 119 -14.61 -14.86 -15.84
C LEU A 119 -15.64 -14.98 -14.72
N LYS A 120 -15.23 -14.65 -13.50
CA LYS A 120 -16.15 -14.54 -12.35
C LYS A 120 -17.26 -13.53 -12.66
N PRO A 121 -18.50 -13.76 -12.20
CA PRO A 121 -19.55 -12.76 -12.27
C PRO A 121 -19.22 -11.57 -11.37
N ILE A 122 -19.89 -10.45 -11.62
CA ILE A 122 -19.71 -9.22 -10.84
C ILE A 122 -19.94 -9.48 -9.34
N SER A 123 -20.96 -10.26 -8.98
CA SER A 123 -21.29 -10.61 -7.58
C SER A 123 -20.10 -11.22 -6.83
N THR A 124 -19.51 -12.29 -7.36
CA THR A 124 -18.36 -12.99 -6.75
C THR A 124 -17.16 -12.06 -6.63
N LEU A 125 -16.80 -11.37 -7.71
CA LEU A 125 -15.63 -10.50 -7.71
C LEU A 125 -15.79 -9.33 -6.72
N MET A 126 -16.99 -8.75 -6.64
CA MET A 126 -17.28 -7.67 -5.69
C MET A 126 -17.22 -8.13 -4.24
N TYR A 127 -17.69 -9.36 -3.95
CA TYR A 127 -17.60 -9.97 -2.62
C TYR A 127 -16.14 -10.13 -2.17
N GLU A 128 -15.29 -10.73 -3.00
CA GLU A 128 -13.88 -10.95 -2.69
C GLU A 128 -13.11 -9.63 -2.49
N ILE A 129 -13.41 -8.61 -3.31
CA ILE A 129 -12.84 -7.27 -3.13
C ILE A 129 -13.28 -6.67 -1.78
N ASN A 130 -14.55 -6.82 -1.40
CA ASN A 130 -15.06 -6.33 -0.12
C ASN A 130 -14.40 -7.01 1.07
N GLU A 131 -14.31 -8.34 1.02
CA GLU A 131 -13.66 -9.14 2.05
C GLU A 131 -12.20 -8.72 2.22
N TYR A 132 -11.47 -8.59 1.11
CA TYR A 132 -10.09 -8.11 1.13
C TYR A 132 -9.96 -6.75 1.81
N ILE A 133 -10.78 -5.78 1.41
CA ILE A 133 -10.74 -4.41 1.96
C ILE A 133 -11.04 -4.43 3.46
N ASN A 134 -12.07 -5.16 3.90
CA ASN A 134 -12.45 -5.25 5.31
C ASN A 134 -11.32 -5.84 6.16
N ASN A 135 -10.62 -6.86 5.64
CA ASN A 135 -9.47 -7.48 6.31
C ASN A 135 -8.24 -6.56 6.41
N GLN A 136 -8.21 -5.42 5.72
CA GLN A 136 -7.13 -4.43 5.87
C GLN A 136 -7.42 -3.35 6.92
N VAL A 137 -8.68 -3.24 7.38
CA VAL A 137 -9.16 -2.21 8.33
C VAL A 137 -9.34 -2.79 9.73
N ALA A 138 -9.58 -4.10 9.84
CA ALA A 138 -9.57 -4.85 11.10
C ALA A 138 -8.15 -4.98 11.69
#